data_AF-A0A913YGR9-F1
#
_entry.id   AF-A0A913YGR9-F1
#
_cell.length_a   1.000
_cell.length_b   1.000
_cell.length_c   1.000
_cell.angle_alpha   90.00
_cell.angle_beta   90.00
_cell.angle_gamma   90.00
#
_symmetry.space_group_name_H-M   'P 1'
#
loop_
_entity.id
_entity.type
_entity.pdbx_description
1 polymer ?
#
loop_
_entity_poly.entity_id
_entity_poly.type
_entity_poly.pdbx_seq_one_letter_code
_entity_poly.pdbx_strand_id
1 'polypeptide(L)'
;MDQAKTRLPYYYIGSKIEGEHVSFLKVHVTGAISHGNNTAMCFLDLMRWPHDANSTMNFMLETLRRHKLKNGRLPSTLYWQMDNCYRDCKNIYILAFCSLLVMTGVFKKVRLSYLIVGHTHADVDQ
;
A
#
# COMPACT_ATOMS: atom_id res chain seq x y z
N MET A 1 -19.23 21.83 23.94
CA MET A 1 -19.93 23.13 23.97
C MET A 1 -21.24 22.93 23.24
N ASP A 2 -22.37 23.20 23.89
CA ASP A 2 -23.70 22.96 23.31
C ASP A 2 -23.98 23.95 22.17
N GLN A 3 -24.20 23.41 20.97
CA GLN A 3 -24.32 24.17 19.72
C GLN A 3 -25.63 24.97 19.64
N ALA A 4 -26.61 24.65 20.50
CA ALA A 4 -27.83 25.43 20.67
C ALA A 4 -27.57 26.89 21.11
N LYS A 5 -26.36 27.18 21.62
CA LYS A 5 -25.95 28.49 22.11
C LYS A 5 -25.22 29.35 21.08
N THR A 6 -25.03 28.90 19.85
CA THR A 6 -24.30 29.63 18.80
C THR A 6 -25.12 29.80 17.52
N ARG A 7 -25.16 31.01 16.95
CA ARG A 7 -25.84 31.32 15.66
C ARG A 7 -24.96 31.03 14.43
N LEU A 8 -23.94 30.17 14.57
CA LEU A 8 -23.06 29.84 13.47
C LEU A 8 -23.81 28.93 12.47
N PRO A 9 -23.63 29.12 11.14
CA PRO A 9 -24.25 28.26 10.15
C PRO A 9 -23.82 26.80 10.38
N TYR A 10 -24.81 25.90 10.28
CA TYR A 10 -24.62 24.47 10.47
C TYR A 10 -23.63 23.93 9.43
N TYR A 11 -22.44 23.48 9.88
CA TYR A 11 -21.57 22.67 9.04
C TYR A 11 -22.18 21.27 8.99
N TYR A 12 -22.81 20.95 7.85
CA TYR A 12 -23.43 19.65 7.64
C TYR A 12 -22.36 18.55 7.67
N ILE A 13 -22.33 17.80 8.77
CA ILE A 13 -21.54 16.58 8.87
C ILE A 13 -22.48 15.47 8.46
N GLY A 14 -22.39 15.05 7.20
CA GLY A 14 -23.19 13.92 6.72
C GLY A 14 -22.95 12.71 7.60
N SER A 15 -24.03 12.11 8.09
CA SER A 15 -23.92 10.88 8.88
C SER A 15 -23.26 9.78 8.04
N LYS A 16 -22.54 8.84 8.68
CA LYS A 16 -21.95 7.67 7.97
C LYS A 16 -22.97 6.89 7.11
N ILE A 17 -24.26 7.09 7.38
CA ILE A 17 -25.42 6.44 6.76
C ILE A 17 -25.84 7.17 5.46
N GLU A 18 -25.63 8.48 5.35
CA GLU A 18 -25.96 9.22 4.11
C GLU A 18 -25.06 8.86 2.94
N GLY A 19 -23.94 8.18 3.19
CA GLY A 19 -23.10 7.60 2.16
C GLY A 19 -23.68 6.34 1.49
N GLU A 20 -24.77 5.76 2.00
CA GLU A 20 -25.38 4.55 1.42
C GLU A 20 -26.11 4.82 0.09
N HIS A 21 -26.53 6.06 -0.17
CA HIS A 21 -27.25 6.46 -1.39
C HIS A 21 -26.42 7.34 -2.34
N VAL A 22 -25.17 7.64 -1.98
CA VAL A 22 -24.22 8.33 -2.85
C VAL A 22 -23.34 7.28 -3.50
N SER A 23 -23.40 7.17 -4.83
CA SER A 23 -22.54 6.29 -5.61
C SER A 23 -21.08 6.74 -5.53
N PHE A 24 -20.39 6.43 -4.43
CA PHE A 24 -18.95 6.67 -4.35
C PHE A 24 -18.24 5.80 -5.38
N LEU A 25 -17.23 6.39 -6.02
CA LEU A 25 -16.33 5.61 -6.86
C LEU A 25 -15.64 4.59 -5.95
N LYS A 26 -15.88 3.30 -6.19
CA LYS A 26 -15.18 2.24 -5.46
C LYS A 26 -13.70 2.31 -5.81
N VAL A 27 -12.87 2.53 -4.80
CA VAL A 27 -11.42 2.58 -4.91
C VAL A 27 -10.79 1.74 -3.81
N HIS A 28 -9.73 1.03 -4.19
CA HIS A 28 -8.84 0.38 -3.25
C HIS A 28 -7.54 1.17 -3.17
N VAL A 29 -7.07 1.40 -1.95
CA VAL A 29 -5.87 2.18 -1.68
C VAL A 29 -4.80 1.24 -1.15
N THR A 30 -3.60 1.33 -1.71
CA THR A 30 -2.44 0.60 -1.21
C THR A 30 -1.33 1.58 -0.87
N GLY A 31 -0.93 1.59 0.40
CA GLY A 31 0.18 2.37 0.91
C GLY A 31 1.49 1.61 0.82
N ALA A 32 2.59 2.32 0.57
CA ALA A 32 3.94 1.79 0.68
C ALA A 32 4.86 2.84 1.32
N ILE A 33 5.63 2.43 2.31
CA ILE A 33 6.63 3.29 2.96
C ILE A 33 8.02 2.78 2.61
N SER A 34 8.87 3.69 2.16
CA SER A 34 10.27 3.44 1.84
C SER A 34 11.16 4.15 2.84
N HIS A 35 11.57 3.42 3.89
CA HIS A 35 12.40 3.97 4.96
C HIS A 35 13.76 4.47 4.45
N GLY A 36 14.41 3.72 3.55
CA GLY A 36 15.73 4.09 3.02
C GLY A 36 15.73 5.40 2.21
N ASN A 37 14.56 5.86 1.76
CA ASN A 37 14.41 7.07 0.95
C ASN A 37 13.53 8.15 1.62
N ASN A 38 13.04 7.90 2.85
CA ASN A 38 12.10 8.76 3.57
C ASN A 38 10.90 9.20 2.72
N THR A 39 10.28 8.25 2.01
CA THR A 39 9.10 8.52 1.17
C THR A 39 7.97 7.55 1.48
N ALA A 40 6.77 8.09 1.66
CA ALA A 40 5.52 7.35 1.62
C ALA A 40 4.85 7.52 0.25
N MET A 41 4.25 6.45 -0.25
CA MET A 41 3.54 6.41 -1.52
C MET A 41 2.17 5.80 -1.32
N CYS A 42 1.21 6.29 -2.10
CA CYS A 42 -0.15 5.79 -2.14
C CYS A 42 -0.49 5.46 -3.58
N PHE A 43 -1.03 4.27 -3.80
CA PHE A 43 -1.50 3.79 -5.08
C PHE A 43 -3.01 3.62 -5.02
N LEU A 44 -3.69 4.17 -6.03
CA LEU A 44 -5.14 4.09 -6.17
C LEU A 44 -5.48 3.07 -7.25
N ASP A 45 -6.27 2.07 -6.90
CA ASP A 45 -6.88 1.13 -7.82
C ASP A 45 -8.37 1.44 -7.93
N LEU A 46 -8.84 1.66 -9.16
CA LEU A 46 -10.24 1.95 -9.47
C LEU A 46 -11.10 0.68 -9.57
N MET A 47 -10.65 -0.43 -8.95
CA MET A 47 -11.34 -1.72 -8.93
C MET A 47 -11.57 -2.29 -10.34
N ARG A 48 -10.70 -1.92 -11.30
CA ARG A 48 -10.84 -2.34 -12.70
C ARG A 48 -10.39 -3.78 -12.91
N TRP A 49 -9.50 -4.26 -12.05
CA TRP A 49 -8.89 -5.57 -12.13
C TRP A 49 -9.20 -6.39 -10.88
N PRO A 50 -9.18 -7.74 -10.97
CA PRO A 50 -9.33 -8.59 -9.81
C PRO A 50 -8.29 -8.30 -8.73
N HIS A 51 -8.69 -8.38 -7.47
CA HIS A 51 -7.75 -8.31 -6.34
C HIS A 51 -7.00 -9.63 -6.20
N ASP A 52 -5.75 -9.61 -6.64
CA ASP A 52 -4.79 -10.69 -6.50
C ASP A 52 -3.36 -10.12 -6.32
N ALA A 53 -2.37 -11.00 -6.40
CA ALA A 53 -0.96 -10.65 -6.27
C ALA A 53 -0.46 -9.61 -7.29
N ASN A 54 -1.13 -9.46 -8.45
CA ASN A 54 -0.65 -8.62 -9.55
C ASN A 54 -0.60 -7.15 -9.16
N SER A 55 -1.62 -6.66 -8.43
CA SER A 55 -1.64 -5.28 -7.95
C SER A 55 -0.45 -5.01 -7.02
N THR A 56 -0.20 -5.89 -6.05
CA THR A 56 0.95 -5.80 -5.14
C THR A 56 2.28 -5.79 -5.88
N MET A 57 2.47 -6.70 -6.86
CA MET A 57 3.69 -6.77 -7.67
C MET A 57 3.88 -5.51 -8.52
N ASN A 58 2.81 -4.99 -9.13
CA ASN A 58 2.85 -3.81 -9.97
C ASN A 58 3.20 -2.55 -9.17
N PHE A 59 2.59 -2.36 -8.00
CA PHE A 59 2.92 -1.26 -7.10
C PHE A 59 4.37 -1.33 -6.62
N MET A 60 4.86 -2.54 -6.34
CA MET A 60 6.26 -2.72 -5.98
C MET A 60 7.20 -2.38 -7.13
N LEU A 61 6.90 -2.85 -8.35
CA LEU A 61 7.69 -2.53 -9.53
C LEU A 61 7.74 -1.03 -9.81
N GLU A 62 6.61 -0.35 -9.70
CA GLU A 62 6.53 1.11 -9.87
C GLU A 62 7.32 1.84 -8.78
N THR A 63 7.25 1.37 -7.53
CA THR A 63 8.06 1.87 -6.41
C THR A 63 9.55 1.77 -6.72
N LEU A 64 10.01 0.60 -7.17
CA LEU A 64 11.40 0.37 -7.55
C LEU A 64 11.81 1.26 -8.73
N ARG A 65 10.95 1.42 -9.74
CA ARG A 65 11.21 2.29 -10.89
C ARG A 65 11.41 3.74 -10.45
N ARG A 66 10.53 4.27 -9.60
CA ARG A 66 10.64 5.64 -9.05
C ARG A 66 11.93 5.82 -8.28
N HIS A 67 12.31 4.86 -7.44
CA HIS A 67 13.56 4.92 -6.70
C HIS A 67 14.80 4.84 -7.59
N LYS A 68 14.79 3.98 -8.62
CA LYS A 68 15.88 3.91 -9.60
C LYS A 68 16.04 5.23 -10.35
N LEU A 69 14.94 5.86 -10.75
CA LEU A 69 14.96 7.16 -11.43
C LEU A 69 15.48 8.28 -10.52
N LYS A 70 15.06 8.31 -9.25
CA LYS A 70 15.48 9.34 -8.30
C LYS A 70 16.95 9.20 -7.89
N ASN A 71 17.40 7.98 -7.61
CA ASN A 71 18.71 7.72 -7.01
C ASN A 71 19.76 7.25 -8.03
N GLY A 72 19.39 7.07 -9.30
CA GLY A 72 20.23 6.50 -10.37
C GLY A 72 20.47 4.99 -10.28
N ARG A 73 20.40 4.42 -9.07
CA ARG A 73 20.60 2.98 -8.81
C ARG A 73 19.71 2.46 -7.69
N LEU A 74 19.48 1.14 -7.72
CA LEU A 74 18.85 0.40 -6.63
C LEU A 74 19.92 -0.17 -5.68
N PRO A 75 19.59 -0.39 -4.39
CA PRO A 75 20.50 -1.07 -3.47
C PRO A 75 20.72 -2.53 -3.90
N SER A 76 21.77 -3.17 -3.37
CA SER A 76 22.07 -4.58 -3.70
C SER A 76 21.10 -5.57 -3.06
N THR A 77 20.49 -5.20 -1.93
CA THR A 77 19.53 -6.01 -1.18
C THR A 77 18.22 -5.28 -1.04
N LEU A 78 17.13 -5.95 -1.38
CA LEU A 78 15.77 -5.47 -1.12
C LEU A 78 15.26 -6.07 0.19
N TYR A 79 14.75 -5.22 1.07
CA TYR A 79 13.97 -5.63 2.24
C TYR A 79 12.52 -5.28 1.96
N TRP A 80 11.65 -6.29 1.97
CA TRP A 80 10.23 -6.11 1.68
C TRP A 80 9.41 -6.69 2.82
N GLN A 81 8.76 -5.79 3.56
CA GLN A 81 7.81 -6.13 4.60
C GLN A 81 6.39 -5.92 4.07
N MET A 82 5.52 -6.90 4.28
CA MET A 82 4.13 -6.86 3.85
C MET A 82 3.20 -7.38 4.93
N ASP A 83 1.91 -7.08 4.75
CA ASP A 83 0.86 -7.72 5.53
C ASP A 83 0.80 -9.24 5.23
N ASN A 84 0.32 -10.00 6.21
CA ASN A 84 0.17 -11.45 6.14
C ASN A 84 -1.16 -11.86 5.48
N CYS A 85 -1.57 -11.14 4.44
CA CYS A 85 -2.73 -11.49 3.63
C CYS A 85 -2.36 -12.59 2.63
N TYR A 86 -2.96 -13.78 2.79
CA TYR A 86 -2.65 -14.95 1.94
C TYR A 86 -2.98 -14.72 0.46
N ARG A 87 -4.00 -13.92 0.16
CA ARG A 87 -4.49 -13.73 -1.21
C ARG A 87 -3.54 -12.83 -2.01
N ASP A 88 -3.15 -11.70 -1.44
CA ASP A 88 -2.51 -10.62 -2.20
C ASP A 88 -1.01 -10.49 -1.93
N CYS A 89 -0.57 -10.78 -0.71
CA CYS A 89 0.80 -10.50 -0.24
C CYS A 89 1.62 -11.77 0.04
N LYS A 90 0.97 -12.83 0.53
CA LYS A 90 1.62 -14.07 0.95
C LYS A 90 1.13 -15.26 0.12
N ASN A 91 1.59 -15.30 -1.12
CA ASN A 91 1.30 -16.37 -2.06
C ASN A 91 2.54 -16.74 -2.90
N ILE A 92 2.40 -17.80 -3.69
CA ILE A 92 3.47 -18.32 -4.55
C ILE A 92 3.92 -17.32 -5.62
N TYR A 93 3.05 -16.42 -6.08
CA TYR A 93 3.35 -15.44 -7.13
C TYR A 93 4.29 -14.36 -6.61
N ILE A 94 4.08 -13.89 -5.38
CA ILE A 94 4.98 -12.95 -4.71
C ILE A 94 6.36 -13.57 -4.51
N LEU A 95 6.43 -14.85 -4.11
CA LEU A 95 7.70 -15.58 -3.99
C LEU A 95 8.40 -15.72 -5.35
N ALA A 96 7.65 -16.11 -6.40
CA ALA A 96 8.17 -16.22 -7.75
C ALA A 96 8.70 -14.88 -8.29
N PHE A 97 7.98 -13.79 -8.02
CA PHE A 97 8.42 -12.44 -8.37
C PHE A 97 9.70 -12.05 -7.65
N CYS A 98 9.82 -12.33 -6.35
CA CYS A 98 11.04 -12.12 -5.59
C CYS A 98 12.21 -12.94 -6.17
N SER A 99 11.97 -14.20 -6.56
CA SER A 99 12.97 -15.04 -7.23
C SER A 99 13.38 -14.44 -8.57
N LEU A 100 12.44 -13.96 -9.38
CA LEU A 100 12.70 -13.33 -10.67
C LEU A 100 13.60 -12.10 -10.52
N LEU A 101 13.37 -11.26 -9.50
CA LEU A 101 14.20 -10.08 -9.22
C LEU A 101 15.65 -10.44 -8.90
N VAL A 102 15.89 -11.58 -8.24
CA VAL A 102 17.25 -12.08 -7.97
C VAL A 102 17.86 -12.70 -9.22
N MET A 103 17.12 -13.56 -9.91
CA MET A 103 17.59 -14.26 -11.12
C MET A 103 17.96 -13.31 -12.24
N THR A 104 17.22 -12.21 -12.40
CA THR A 104 17.49 -11.16 -13.40
C THR A 104 18.61 -10.20 -12.98
N GLY A 105 19.18 -10.37 -11.78
CA GLY A 105 20.26 -9.54 -11.27
C GLY A 105 19.85 -8.12 -10.84
N VAL A 106 18.54 -7.83 -10.74
CA VAL A 106 18.05 -6.54 -10.22
C VAL A 106 18.49 -6.35 -8.77
N PHE A 107 18.43 -7.42 -7.98
CA PHE A 107 18.98 -7.48 -6.63
C PHE A 107 19.87 -8.71 -6.46
N LYS A 108 20.89 -8.60 -5.61
CA LYS A 108 21.69 -9.77 -5.19
C LYS A 108 20.94 -10.64 -4.17
N LYS A 109 20.04 -10.02 -3.39
CA LYS A 109 19.25 -10.67 -2.35
C LYS A 109 17.94 -9.94 -2.15
N VAL A 110 16.85 -10.69 -1.97
CA VAL A 110 15.56 -10.17 -1.51
C VAL A 110 15.26 -10.80 -0.15
N ARG A 111 14.94 -9.99 0.85
CA ARG A 111 14.47 -10.44 2.17
C ARG A 111 13.00 -10.11 2.29
N LEU A 112 12.18 -11.15 2.20
CA LEU A 112 10.74 -11.07 2.36
C LEU A 112 10.39 -11.30 3.82
N SER A 113 9.55 -10.43 4.38
CA SER A 113 9.06 -10.53 5.75
C SER A 113 7.57 -10.20 5.80
N TYR A 114 6.87 -10.82 6.73
CA TYR A 114 5.45 -10.63 6.93
C TYR A 114 5.21 -10.19 8.36
N LEU A 115 4.23 -9.30 8.54
CA LEU A 115 3.69 -9.04 9.86
C LEU A 115 3.18 -10.37 10.46
N ILE A 116 3.40 -10.63 11.75
CA ILE A 116 2.82 -11.81 12.43
C ILE A 116 1.25 -11.71 12.37
N VAL A 117 0.46 -12.65 12.85
CA VAL A 117 -1.01 -12.43 12.95
C VAL A 117 -1.33 -11.65 14.23
N GLY A 118 -2.22 -10.66 14.15
CA GLY A 118 -2.76 -9.95 15.32
C GLY A 118 -2.06 -8.67 15.76
N HIS A 119 -1.27 -8.02 14.90
CA HIS A 119 -0.77 -6.67 15.22
C HIS A 119 -1.83 -5.65 14.98
N THR A 120 -2.00 -4.76 15.93
CA THR A 120 -2.93 -3.65 15.82
C THR A 120 -2.28 -2.40 15.24
N HIS A 121 -0.93 -2.33 15.23
CA HIS A 121 -0.17 -1.16 14.77
C HIS A 121 1.13 -1.59 14.09
N ALA A 122 1.30 -1.17 12.84
CA ALA A 122 2.54 -1.17 12.10
C ALA A 122 3.00 0.26 11.80
N ASP A 123 4.23 0.44 11.31
CA ASP A 123 4.77 1.75 10.90
C ASP A 123 3.89 2.45 9.83
N VAL A 124 3.04 1.70 9.12
CA VAL A 124 2.09 2.25 8.14
C VAL A 124 0.83 2.85 8.78
N ASP A 125 0.56 2.52 10.05
CA ASP A 125 -0.63 2.97 10.79
C ASP A 125 -0.36 4.23 11.64
N GLN A 126 0.89 4.73 11.66
CA GLN A 126 1.30 5.97 12.33
C GLN A 126 1.13 7.20 11.43
#